data_AF-A0A1W9SXT5-F1
#
_entry.id   AF-A0A1W9SXT5-F1
#
_cell.length_a   1.000
_cell.length_b   1.000
_cell.length_c   1.000
_cell.angle_alpha   90.00
_cell.angle_beta   90.00
_cell.angle_gamma   90.00
#
_symmetry.space_group_name_H-M   'P 1'
#
loop_
_entity.id
_entity.type
_entity.pdbx_description
1 polymer ?
#
loop_
_entity_poly.entity_id
_entity_poly.type
_entity_poly.pdbx_seq_one_letter_code
_entity_poly.pdbx_strand_id
1 'polypeptide(L)' 'MDLLQSIHSLPRLEKVKVMEFLWEELTLEEKEFDSPDWHRKALADTEKRLGKGKEKIIDWKKAKQLLRNEFK' A
#
# COMPACT_ATOMS: atom_id res chain seq x y z
N MET A 1 19.34 26.98 -10.77
CA MET A 1 18.77 26.01 -11.71
C MET A 1 17.47 25.52 -11.12
N ASP A 2 16.44 25.40 -11.95
CA ASP A 2 15.12 24.91 -11.53
C ASP A 2 15.20 23.41 -11.18
N LEU A 3 14.78 23.04 -9.97
CA LEU A 3 14.78 21.67 -9.46
C LEU A 3 14.08 20.70 -10.41
N LEU A 4 12.97 21.13 -11.03
CA LEU A 4 12.23 20.32 -11.98
C LEU A 4 13.02 20.06 -13.25
N GLN A 5 13.82 21.03 -13.69
CA GLN A 5 14.69 20.89 -14.84
C GLN A 5 15.84 19.91 -14.55
N SER A 6 16.38 19.93 -13.33
CA SER A 6 17.37 18.94 -12.88
C SER A 6 16.79 17.53 -12.86
N ILE A 7 15.59 17.31 -12.30
CA ILE A 7 14.92 16.00 -12.30
C ILE A 7 14.60 15.56 -13.73
N HIS A 8 14.18 16.47 -14.61
CA HIS A 8 13.87 16.13 -16.00
C HIS A 8 15.07 15.57 -16.76
N SER A 9 16.28 16.05 -16.46
CA SER A 9 17.53 15.58 -17.08
C SER A 9 18.01 14.20 -16.61
N LEU A 10 17.45 13.66 -15.52
CA LEU A 10 17.88 12.38 -14.96
C LEU A 10 17.48 11.19 -15.87
N PRO A 11 18.31 10.13 -15.93
CA PRO A 11 17.91 8.84 -16.48
C PRO A 11 16.68 8.27 -15.76
N ARG A 12 15.92 7.41 -16.43
CA ARG A 12 14.67 6.82 -15.88
C ARG A 12 14.88 6.17 -14.50
N LEU A 13 15.96 5.41 -14.32
CA LEU A 13 16.25 4.74 -13.06
C LEU A 13 16.46 5.74 -11.92
N GLU A 14 17.18 6.82 -12.17
CA GLU A 14 17.43 7.87 -11.18
C GLU A 14 16.16 8.66 -10.85
N LYS A 15 15.27 8.89 -11.83
CA LYS A 15 13.94 9.46 -11.57
C LYS A 15 13.11 8.58 -10.62
N VAL A 16 13.18 7.26 -10.79
CA VAL A 16 12.47 6.31 -9.91
C VAL A 16 13.05 6.36 -8.49
N LYS A 17 14.37 6.37 -8.33
CA LYS A 17 15.00 6.51 -7.00
C LYS A 17 14.62 7.82 -6.30
N VAL A 18 14.57 8.93 -7.04
CA VAL A 18 14.11 10.22 -6.50
C VAL A 18 12.65 10.14 -6.06
N MET A 19 11.79 9.50 -6.84
CA MET A 19 10.38 9.28 -6.47
C MET A 19 10.26 8.41 -5.20
N GLU A 20 11.04 7.33 -5.08
CA GLU A 20 11.03 6.46 -3.90
C GLU A 20 11.52 7.18 -2.65
N PHE A 21 12.62 7.92 -2.76
CA PHE A 21 13.15 8.73 -1.67
C PHE A 21 12.15 9.80 -1.20
N LEU A 22 11.54 10.53 -2.14
CA LEU A 22 10.51 11.51 -1.80
C LEU A 22 9.28 10.85 -1.18
N TRP A 23 8.87 9.68 -1.68
CA TRP A 23 7.76 8.94 -1.11
C TRP A 23 8.06 8.52 0.33
N GLU A 24 9.25 7.99 0.60
CA GLU A 24 9.70 7.62 1.95
C GLU A 24 9.70 8.86 2.88
N GLU A 25 10.37 9.95 2.51
CA GLU A 25 10.41 11.18 3.31
C GLU A 25 9.02 11.76 3.61
N LEU A 26 8.11 11.73 2.62
CA LEU A 26 6.75 12.24 2.78
C LEU A 26 5.83 11.31 3.58
N THR A 27 6.17 10.02 3.70
CA THR A 27 5.39 9.03 4.45
C THR A 27 5.95 8.72 5.82
N LEU A 28 7.21 9.10 6.10
CA LEU A 28 7.86 8.96 7.40
C LEU A 28 7.36 9.97 8.44
N GLU A 29 6.85 11.14 8.02
CA GLU A 29 6.02 11.96 8.90
C GLU A 29 4.67 11.24 9.09
N GLU A 30 4.63 10.26 10.00
CA GLU A 30 3.41 9.77 10.64
C GLU A 30 2.75 10.94 11.39
N LYS A 31 2.20 11.91 10.66
CA LYS A 31 0.98 12.56 11.13
C LYS A 31 -0.01 11.43 11.24
N GLU A 32 -0.43 11.13 12.47
CA GLU A 32 -1.46 10.15 12.82
C GLU A 32 -2.52 10.12 11.72
N PHE A 33 -2.35 9.21 10.76
CA PHE A 33 -3.31 9.08 9.69
C PHE A 33 -4.43 8.28 10.31
N ASP A 34 -5.43 9.01 10.81
CA ASP A 34 -6.62 8.41 11.35
C ASP A 34 -7.22 7.50 10.28
N SER A 35 -7.15 6.20 10.55
CA SER A 35 -7.80 5.21 9.71
C SER A 35 -9.28 5.60 9.60
N PRO A 36 -9.87 5.61 8.39
CA PRO A 36 -11.28 5.90 8.22
C PRO A 36 -12.15 5.06 9.16
N ASP A 37 -13.25 5.62 9.69
CA ASP A 37 -14.12 4.93 10.65
C ASP A 37 -14.57 3.53 10.20
N TRP A 38 -14.72 3.34 8.88
CA TRP A 38 -15.12 2.07 8.31
C TRP A 38 -14.06 0.97 8.47
N HIS A 39 -12.76 1.30 8.60
CA HIS A 39 -11.68 0.32 8.82
C HIS A 39 -11.94 -0.48 10.10
N ARG A 40 -12.24 0.21 11.21
CA ARG A 40 -12.52 -0.43 12.50
C ARG A 40 -13.68 -1.42 12.39
N LYS A 41 -14.76 -0.99 11.73
CA LYS A 41 -15.95 -1.82 11.53
C LYS A 41 -15.65 -3.04 10.66
N ALA A 42 -14.97 -2.84 9.53
CA ALA A 42 -14.60 -3.93 8.61
C ALA A 42 -13.69 -4.97 9.30
N LEU A 43 -12.73 -4.52 10.12
CA LEU A 43 -11.86 -5.40 10.88
C LEU A 43 -12.65 -6.23 11.89
N ALA A 44 -13.46 -5.58 12.73
CA ALA A 44 -14.27 -6.26 13.75
C ALA A 44 -15.27 -7.26 13.14
N ASP A 45 -15.87 -6.92 12.00
CA ASP A 45 -16.77 -7.84 11.29
C ASP A 45 -16.01 -9.04 10.73
N THR A 46 -14.78 -8.83 10.25
CA THR A 46 -13.92 -9.90 9.73
C THR A 46 -13.46 -10.84 10.85
N GLU A 47 -13.04 -10.31 12.00
CA GLU A 47 -12.69 -11.10 13.19
C GLU A 47 -13.87 -11.97 13.66
N LYS A 48 -15.07 -11.41 13.71
CA LYS A 48 -16.29 -12.17 14.04
C LYS A 48 -16.57 -13.28 13.04
N ARG A 49 -16.36 -13.06 11.73
CA ARG A 49 -16.55 -14.10 10.71
C ARG A 49 -15.48 -15.18 10.82
N LEU A 50 -14.22 -14.81 11.09
CA LEU A 50 -13.13 -15.75 11.33
C LEU A 50 -13.40 -16.64 12.55
N GLY A 51 -13.82 -16.08 13.68
CA GLY A 51 -14.18 -16.85 14.87
C GLY A 51 -15.37 -17.79 14.67
N LYS A 52 -16.23 -17.51 13.67
CA LYS A 52 -17.33 -18.39 13.25
C LYS A 52 -16.93 -19.40 12.17
N GLY A 53 -15.66 -19.47 11.77
CA GLY A 53 -15.17 -20.32 10.68
C GLY A 53 -15.64 -19.90 9.29
N LYS A 54 -16.14 -18.67 9.13
CA LYS A 54 -16.65 -18.12 7.86
C LYS A 54 -15.59 -17.39 7.05
N GLU A 55 -14.38 -17.23 7.59
CA GLU A 55 -13.22 -16.68 6.88
C GLU A 55 -12.06 -17.66 6.92
N LYS A 56 -11.23 -17.64 5.87
CA LYS A 56 -10.04 -18.48 5.76
C LYS A 56 -8.80 -17.60 5.81
N ILE A 57 -7.88 -17.94 6.70
CA ILE A 57 -6.54 -17.34 6.68
C ILE A 57 -5.78 -17.95 5.51
N ILE A 58 -5.21 -17.09 4.68
CA ILE A 58 -4.43 -17.49 3.51
C ILE A 58 -3.09 -16.77 3.54
N ASP A 59 -2.05 -17.48 3.13
CA ASP A 59 -0.73 -16.88 2.91
C ASP A 59 -0.83 -15.72 1.91
N TRP A 60 -0.14 -14.61 2.21
CA TRP A 60 -0.22 -13.39 1.43
C TRP A 60 0.27 -13.55 -0.02
N LYS A 61 1.31 -14.36 -0.25
CA LYS A 61 1.81 -14.64 -1.60
C LYS A 61 0.76 -15.43 -2.38
N LYS A 62 0.12 -16.41 -1.75
CA LYS A 62 -0.98 -17.18 -2.36
C LYS A 62 -2.21 -16.32 -2.66
N ALA A 63 -2.63 -15.45 -1.74
CA ALA A 63 -3.76 -14.55 -1.94
C ALA A 63 -3.56 -13.64 -3.16
N LYS A 64 -2.36 -13.03 -3.28
CA LYS A 64 -2.00 -12.21 -4.44
C LYS A 64 -2.05 -12.98 -5.76
N GLN A 65 -1.65 -14.26 -5.76
CA GLN A 65 -1.73 -15.09 -6.96
C GLN A 65 -3.18 -15.39 -7.35
N LEU A 66 -4.06 -15.68 -6.39
CA LEU A 66 -5.48 -15.91 -6.66
C LEU A 66 -6.14 -14.67 -7.29
N LEU A 67 -5.94 -13.49 -6.71
CA LEU A 67 -6.48 -12.24 -7.23
C LEU A 67 -6.01 -11.96 -8.67
N ARG A 68 -4.72 -12.17 -8.96
CA ARG A 68 -4.17 -11.99 -10.32
C ARG A 68 -4.75 -12.98 -11.33
N ASN A 69 -5.14 -14.17 -10.89
CA ASN A 69 -5.75 -15.18 -11.75
C ASN A 69 -7.26 -14.91 -11.96
N GLU A 70 -7.93 -14.34 -10.96
CA GLU A 70 -9.36 -14.03 -10.97
C GLU A 70 -9.70 -12.80 -11.82
N PHE A 71 -8.85 -11.78 -11.79
CA PHE A 71 -9.01 -10.54 -12.55
C PHE A 71 -8.09 -10.45 -13.78
N LYS A 72 -7.80 -11.60 -14.40
CA LYS A 72 -6.90 -11.70 -15.55
C LYS A 72 -7.57 -11.30 -16.86
#